data_AF-A0A497KUE9-F1
#
_entry.id   AF-A0A497KUE9-F1
#
_cell.length_a   1.000
_cell.length_b   1.000
_cell.length_c   1.000
_cell.angle_alpha   90.00
_cell.angle_beta   90.00
_cell.angle_gamma   90.00
#
_symmetry.space_group_name_H-M   'P 1'
#
loop_
_entity.id
_entity.type
_entity.pdbx_description
1 polymer ?
#
loop_
_entity_poly.entity_id
_entity_poly.type
_entity_poly.pdbx_seq_one_letter_code
_entity_poly.pdbx_strand_id
1 'polypeptide(L)'
;LRFNLAHSEITVVLSGMKNPAEVRANVATAVSLERPDPEIIENILERFAALGESFCTGCRYCLEYCPQGIQIHLYTQMWDQVRLKIPEEAQRVYQIYLGDENRWLQGKRTTDCTECGECEEHCPQRLPIREYLDKIGRFLGEK
;
A
#
# COMPACT_ATOMS: atom_id res chain seq x y z
N LEU A 1 -6.51 -16.23 3.70
CA LEU A 1 -7.13 -17.13 4.72
C LEU A 1 -6.21 -18.26 5.14
N ARG A 2 -5.82 -19.18 4.24
CA ARG A 2 -4.95 -20.34 4.55
C ARG A 2 -3.70 -19.99 5.37
N PHE A 3 -2.98 -18.94 4.98
CA PHE A 3 -1.78 -18.49 5.70
C PHE A 3 -2.08 -18.21 7.18
N ASN A 4 -3.01 -17.28 7.48
CA ASN A 4 -3.35 -16.96 8.86
C ASN A 4 -3.95 -18.15 9.63
N LEU A 5 -4.88 -18.89 9.03
CA LEU A 5 -5.55 -20.02 9.68
C LEU A 5 -4.61 -21.20 9.98
N ALA A 6 -3.48 -21.32 9.26
CA ALA A 6 -2.50 -22.40 9.45
C ALA A 6 -1.60 -22.23 10.68
N HIS A 7 -1.61 -21.06 11.33
CA HIS A 7 -0.77 -20.77 12.49
C HIS A 7 -1.55 -21.01 13.79
N SER A 8 -0.98 -21.83 14.69
CA SER A 8 -1.58 -22.16 15.99
C SER A 8 -1.77 -20.96 16.91
N GLU A 9 -0.97 -19.91 16.71
CA GLU A 9 -0.94 -18.68 17.49
C GLU A 9 -2.09 -17.73 17.10
N ILE A 10 -2.70 -17.92 15.93
CA ILE A 10 -3.81 -17.10 15.43
C ILE A 10 -5.13 -17.80 15.74
N THR A 11 -5.86 -17.30 16.73
CA THR A 11 -7.13 -17.89 17.18
C THR A 11 -8.35 -17.37 16.42
N VAL A 12 -8.24 -16.20 15.78
CA VAL A 12 -9.34 -15.55 15.04
C VAL A 12 -8.81 -14.92 13.77
N VAL A 13 -9.50 -15.15 12.65
CA VAL A 13 -9.22 -14.50 11.36
C VAL A 13 -10.46 -13.77 10.89
N LEU A 14 -10.36 -12.44 10.76
CA LEU A 14 -11.42 -11.61 10.21
C LEU A 14 -11.30 -11.58 8.69
N SER A 15 -12.41 -11.87 7.99
CA SER A 15 -12.46 -11.84 6.53
C SER A 15 -13.65 -11.02 6.06
N GLY A 16 -13.39 -9.95 5.29
CA GLY A 16 -14.43 -9.18 4.61
C GLY A 16 -14.95 -9.93 3.38
N MET A 17 -16.25 -9.82 3.10
CA MET A 17 -16.93 -10.50 1.99
C MET A 17 -18.00 -9.56 1.42
N LYS A 18 -18.14 -9.53 0.09
CA LYS A 18 -19.13 -8.67 -0.59
C LYS A 18 -20.41 -9.40 -0.98
N ASN A 19 -20.40 -10.73 -1.02
CA ASN A 19 -21.54 -11.53 -1.42
C ASN A 19 -21.52 -12.94 -0.77
N PRO A 20 -22.65 -13.67 -0.78
CA PRO A 20 -22.74 -15.00 -0.17
C PRO A 20 -21.81 -16.07 -0.78
N ALA A 21 -21.35 -15.93 -2.03
CA ALA A 21 -20.44 -16.90 -2.62
C ALA A 21 -19.04 -16.82 -2.00
N GLU A 22 -18.55 -15.62 -1.70
CA GLU A 22 -17.30 -15.42 -0.96
C GLU A 22 -17.39 -15.98 0.46
N VAL A 23 -18.55 -15.85 1.13
CA VAL A 23 -18.78 -16.49 2.44
C VAL A 23 -18.60 -18.00 2.37
N ARG A 24 -19.25 -18.64 1.38
CA ARG A 24 -19.14 -20.10 1.19
C ARG A 24 -17.71 -20.54 0.90
N ALA A 25 -16.99 -19.80 0.07
CA ALA A 25 -15.59 -20.09 -0.24
C ALA A 25 -14.68 -19.96 1.01
N ASN A 26 -14.91 -18.94 1.83
CA ASN A 26 -14.14 -18.73 3.06
C ASN A 26 -14.41 -19.84 4.09
N VAL A 27 -15.68 -20.23 4.26
CA VAL A 27 -16.06 -21.36 5.14
C VAL A 27 -15.43 -22.66 4.64
N ALA A 28 -15.52 -22.96 3.34
CA ALA A 28 -14.91 -24.16 2.78
C ALA A 28 -13.39 -24.21 3.02
N THR A 29 -12.71 -23.06 2.90
CA THR A 29 -11.27 -22.94 3.21
C THR A 29 -10.96 -23.21 4.69
N ALA A 30 -11.83 -22.79 5.60
CA ALA A 30 -11.64 -23.02 7.03
C ALA A 30 -11.94 -24.46 7.46
N VAL A 31 -12.91 -25.11 6.82
CA VAL A 31 -13.25 -26.52 7.08
C VAL A 31 -12.16 -27.47 6.58
N SER A 32 -11.65 -27.24 5.37
CA SER A 32 -10.61 -28.05 4.74
C SER A 32 -9.32 -27.26 4.62
N LEU A 33 -8.74 -26.91 5.77
CA LEU A 33 -7.54 -26.09 5.82
C LEU A 33 -6.32 -26.87 5.35
N GLU A 34 -5.81 -26.47 4.19
CA GLU A 34 -4.49 -26.87 3.72
C GLU A 34 -3.48 -25.77 4.03
N ARG A 35 -2.30 -26.15 4.54
CA ARG A 35 -1.19 -25.21 4.71
C ARG A 35 -0.80 -24.62 3.35
N PRO A 36 -0.41 -23.33 3.27
CA PRO A 36 0.14 -22.79 2.03
C PRO A 36 1.39 -23.55 1.62
N ASP A 37 1.63 -23.64 0.31
CA ASP A 37 2.87 -24.16 -0.23
C ASP A 37 4.05 -23.32 0.28
N PRO A 38 5.08 -23.92 0.90
CA PRO A 38 6.29 -23.21 1.30
C PRO A 38 6.92 -22.37 0.17
N GLU A 39 6.89 -22.84 -1.07
CA GLU A 39 7.45 -22.12 -2.23
C GLU A 39 6.71 -20.80 -2.49
N ILE A 40 5.39 -20.79 -2.30
CA ILE A 40 4.59 -19.56 -2.41
C ILE A 40 4.97 -18.56 -1.31
N ILE A 41 5.19 -19.05 -0.09
CA ILE A 41 5.61 -18.19 1.04
C ILE A 41 6.99 -17.58 0.74
N GLU A 42 7.93 -18.40 0.29
CA GLU A 42 9.28 -17.95 -0.05
C GLU A 42 9.26 -16.90 -1.18
N ASN A 43 8.50 -17.13 -2.25
CA ASN A 43 8.35 -16.16 -3.34
C ASN A 43 7.77 -14.82 -2.87
N ILE A 44 6.80 -14.85 -1.96
CA ILE A 44 6.26 -13.62 -1.35
C ILE A 44 7.34 -12.92 -0.54
N LEU A 45 8.08 -13.63 0.31
CA LEU A 45 9.14 -13.05 1.14
C LEU A 45 10.25 -12.43 0.28
N GLU A 46 10.68 -13.10 -0.79
CA GLU A 46 11.66 -12.57 -1.74
C GLU A 46 11.18 -11.29 -2.41
N ARG A 47 9.90 -11.23 -2.79
CA ARG A 47 9.31 -10.00 -3.35
C ARG A 47 9.28 -8.87 -2.33
N PHE A 48 8.84 -9.17 -1.11
CA PHE A 48 8.76 -8.18 -0.03
C PHE A 48 10.14 -7.70 0.44
N ALA A 49 11.20 -8.50 0.27
CA ALA A 49 12.57 -8.07 0.56
C ALA A 49 12.96 -6.80 -0.21
N ALA A 50 12.37 -6.53 -1.39
CA ALA A 50 12.57 -5.29 -2.15
C ALA A 50 12.09 -4.03 -1.41
N LEU A 51 11.15 -4.16 -0.47
CA LEU A 51 10.67 -3.06 0.36
C LEU A 51 11.58 -2.80 1.57
N GLY A 52 12.36 -3.80 2.01
CA GLY A 52 13.15 -3.72 3.24
C GLY A 52 12.28 -3.36 4.45
N GLU A 53 12.81 -2.52 5.33
CA GLU A 53 12.10 -2.05 6.53
C GLU A 53 11.30 -0.76 6.32
N SER A 54 11.25 -0.22 5.10
CA SER A 54 10.65 1.09 4.82
C SER A 54 9.57 0.97 3.77
N PHE A 55 8.31 0.86 4.20
CA PHE A 55 7.13 0.91 3.32
C PHE A 55 5.95 1.61 4.02
N CYS A 56 5.02 2.12 3.24
CA CYS A 56 3.82 2.78 3.73
C CYS A 56 2.77 1.77 4.17
N THR A 57 2.27 1.94 5.40
CA THR A 57 1.19 1.11 5.96
C THR A 57 -0.20 1.73 5.77
N GLY A 58 -0.30 2.89 5.11
CA GLY A 58 -1.57 3.56 4.84
C GLY A 58 -2.25 4.19 6.07
N CYS A 59 -1.50 4.49 7.14
CA CYS A 59 -2.04 5.08 8.38
C CYS A 59 -2.58 6.51 8.27
N ARG A 60 -2.22 7.24 7.20
CA ARG A 60 -2.64 8.62 6.90
C ARG A 60 -2.18 9.72 7.86
N TYR A 61 -1.28 9.44 8.81
CA TYR A 61 -0.79 10.46 9.76
C TYR A 61 -0.13 11.64 9.07
N CYS A 62 0.61 11.40 8.00
CA CYS A 62 1.25 12.46 7.20
C CYS A 62 0.30 13.48 6.59
N LEU A 63 -1.00 13.16 6.44
CA LEU A 63 -1.96 14.05 5.78
C LEU A 63 -2.36 15.24 6.65
N GLU A 64 -2.40 15.05 7.96
CA GLU A 64 -2.75 16.11 8.93
C GLU A 64 -1.70 17.23 8.95
N TYR A 65 -0.44 16.88 8.66
CA TYR A 65 0.72 17.77 8.75
C TYR A 65 1.26 18.20 7.38
N CYS A 66 0.54 17.93 6.29
CA CYS A 66 0.93 18.42 4.98
C CYS A 66 0.23 19.77 4.71
N PRO A 67 0.94 20.91 4.79
CA PRO A 67 0.32 22.22 4.57
C PRO A 67 -0.23 22.39 3.14
N GLN A 68 0.26 21.58 2.21
CA GLN A 68 -0.16 21.57 0.80
C GLN A 68 -1.34 20.64 0.52
N GLY A 69 -1.74 19.82 1.51
CA GLY A 69 -2.83 18.85 1.37
C GLY A 69 -2.54 17.71 0.40
N ILE A 70 -1.25 17.38 0.16
CA ILE A 70 -0.85 16.29 -0.72
C ILE A 70 -1.29 14.96 -0.11
N GLN A 71 -1.88 14.08 -0.92
CA GLN A 71 -2.27 12.73 -0.51
C GLN A 71 -1.06 11.78 -0.42
N ILE A 72 -0.11 12.09 0.46
CA ILE A 72 1.19 11.42 0.60
C ILE A 72 1.04 9.91 0.73
N HIS A 73 0.06 9.42 1.48
CA HIS A 73 -0.16 7.98 1.66
C HIS A 73 -0.42 7.25 0.34
N LEU A 74 -1.15 7.85 -0.61
CA LEU A 74 -1.43 7.25 -1.92
C LEU A 74 -0.17 7.20 -2.78
N TYR A 75 0.59 8.30 -2.80
CA TYR A 75 1.87 8.37 -3.52
C TYR A 75 2.87 7.35 -3.00
N THR A 76 3.02 7.25 -1.68
CA THR A 76 3.98 6.32 -1.06
C THR A 76 3.55 4.86 -1.23
N GLN A 77 2.24 4.55 -1.11
CA GLN A 77 1.73 3.21 -1.42
C GLN A 77 1.95 2.83 -2.89
N MET A 78 1.72 3.76 -3.83
CA MET A 78 2.03 3.55 -5.25
C MET A 78 3.52 3.29 -5.45
N TRP A 79 4.39 4.05 -4.77
CA TRP A 79 5.83 3.86 -4.84
C TRP A 79 6.27 2.50 -4.33
N ASP A 80 5.63 1.97 -3.28
CA ASP A 80 5.89 0.61 -2.80
C ASP A 80 5.50 -0.44 -3.86
N GLN A 81 4.40 -0.24 -4.60
CA GLN A 81 4.05 -1.11 -5.74
C GLN A 81 5.13 -1.06 -6.85
N VAL A 82 5.67 0.12 -7.16
CA VAL A 82 6.78 0.24 -8.12
C VAL A 82 8.01 -0.53 -7.64
N ARG A 83 8.37 -0.41 -6.36
CA ARG A 83 9.51 -1.12 -5.73
C ARG A 83 9.32 -2.63 -5.68
N LEU A 84 8.07 -3.09 -5.54
CA LEU A 84 7.67 -4.50 -5.66
C LEU A 84 7.68 -5.02 -7.13
N LYS A 85 8.13 -4.20 -8.10
CA LYS A 85 8.16 -4.53 -9.52
C LYS A 85 6.79 -4.89 -10.10
N ILE A 86 5.75 -4.21 -9.61
CA ILE A 86 4.38 -4.27 -10.14
C ILE A 86 3.94 -2.87 -10.63
N PRO A 87 4.69 -2.28 -11.59
CA PRO A 87 4.48 -0.89 -12.02
C PRO A 87 3.16 -0.68 -12.77
N GLU A 88 2.63 -1.70 -13.43
CA GLU A 88 1.34 -1.63 -14.13
C GLU A 88 0.19 -1.42 -13.14
N GLU A 89 0.24 -2.08 -11.99
CA GLU A 89 -0.71 -1.87 -10.91
C GLU A 89 -0.50 -0.51 -10.25
N ALA A 90 0.75 -0.07 -10.09
CA ALA A 90 1.07 1.27 -9.60
C ALA A 90 0.45 2.36 -10.51
N GLN A 91 0.62 2.25 -11.82
CA GLN A 91 0.04 3.18 -12.80
C GLN A 91 -1.49 3.10 -12.81
N ARG A 92 -2.08 1.90 -12.75
CA ARG A 92 -3.54 1.74 -12.69
C ARG A 92 -4.11 2.42 -11.44
N VAL A 93 -3.53 2.14 -10.29
CA VAL A 93 -3.93 2.75 -9.01
C VAL A 93 -3.78 4.27 -9.08
N TYR A 94 -2.69 4.76 -9.65
CA TYR A 94 -2.48 6.19 -9.85
C TYR A 94 -3.51 6.84 -10.78
N GLN A 95 -3.81 6.22 -11.91
CA GLN A 95 -4.81 6.69 -12.87
C GLN A 95 -6.22 6.67 -12.28
N ILE A 96 -6.55 5.69 -11.44
CA ILE A 96 -7.83 5.67 -10.69
C ILE A 96 -7.90 6.87 -9.74
N TYR A 97 -6.79 7.26 -9.10
CA TYR A 97 -6.79 8.39 -8.16
C TYR A 97 -6.75 9.76 -8.84
N LEU A 98 -6.19 9.88 -10.05
CA LEU A 98 -6.19 11.12 -10.84
C LEU A 98 -7.43 11.30 -11.73
N GLY A 99 -7.98 10.21 -12.28
CA GLY A 99 -9.06 10.24 -13.26
C GLY A 99 -10.44 10.56 -12.71
N ASP A 100 -10.58 10.57 -11.38
CA ASP A 100 -11.79 11.03 -10.70
C ASP A 100 -11.47 12.35 -9.98
N GLU A 101 -11.62 13.45 -10.72
CA GLU A 101 -11.40 14.85 -10.29
C GLU A 101 -12.08 15.17 -8.94
N ASN A 102 -13.05 14.35 -8.53
CA ASN A 102 -13.91 14.57 -7.37
C ASN A 102 -13.60 13.72 -6.13
N ARG A 103 -12.61 12.80 -6.13
CA ARG A 103 -12.52 11.83 -5.02
C ARG A 103 -11.28 11.81 -4.14
N TRP A 104 -10.05 12.02 -4.64
CA TRP A 104 -8.87 11.75 -3.80
C TRP A 104 -7.70 12.72 -3.98
N LEU A 105 -7.16 12.87 -5.20
CA LEU A 105 -6.12 13.87 -5.49
C LEU A 105 -6.81 15.15 -5.95
N GLN A 106 -7.16 16.05 -5.03
CA GLN A 106 -7.75 17.37 -5.34
C GLN A 106 -6.74 18.27 -6.07
N GLY A 107 -6.29 17.90 -7.27
CA GLY A 107 -5.31 18.63 -8.07
C GLY A 107 -3.90 18.74 -7.46
N LYS A 108 -3.65 18.16 -6.27
CA LYS A 108 -2.36 18.26 -5.58
C LYS A 108 -1.37 17.22 -6.08
N ARG A 109 -0.30 17.70 -6.72
CA ARG A 109 0.77 16.92 -7.34
C ARG A 109 1.99 16.81 -6.44
N THR A 110 2.93 15.95 -6.81
CA THR A 110 4.23 15.88 -6.11
C THR A 110 5.00 17.19 -6.18
N THR A 111 4.78 17.96 -7.26
CA THR A 111 5.39 19.28 -7.50
C THR A 111 4.91 20.37 -6.54
N ASP A 112 3.78 20.17 -5.87
CA ASP A 112 3.28 21.12 -4.86
C ASP A 112 4.02 21.01 -3.54
N CYS A 113 4.85 19.97 -3.35
CA CYS A 113 5.61 19.77 -2.13
C CYS A 113 6.61 20.91 -1.90
N THR A 114 6.54 21.56 -0.73
CA THR A 114 7.47 22.61 -0.31
C THR A 114 8.67 22.09 0.48
N GLU A 115 8.84 20.77 0.55
CA GLU A 115 9.93 20.08 1.27
C GLU A 115 10.03 20.42 2.77
N CYS A 116 8.92 20.86 3.39
CA CYS A 116 8.86 21.27 4.81
C CYS A 116 9.28 20.18 5.81
N GLY A 117 9.04 18.91 5.50
CA GLY A 117 9.48 17.77 6.31
C GLY A 117 8.55 17.34 7.47
N GLU A 118 7.51 18.11 7.80
CA GLU A 118 6.61 17.77 8.94
C GLU A 118 6.02 16.36 8.84
N CYS A 119 5.63 15.95 7.63
CA CYS A 119 5.11 14.60 7.38
C CYS A 119 6.07 13.46 7.77
N GLU A 120 7.38 13.67 7.72
CA GLU A 120 8.39 12.66 8.05
C GLU A 120 8.52 12.48 9.57
N GLU A 121 8.41 13.57 10.34
CA GLU A 121 8.45 13.55 11.81
C GLU A 121 7.30 12.74 12.41
N HIS A 122 6.14 12.80 11.76
CA HIS A 122 4.93 12.08 12.16
C HIS A 122 4.78 10.70 11.50
N CYS A 123 5.73 10.29 10.67
CA CYS A 123 5.68 8.99 10.02
C CYS A 123 6.15 7.88 10.99
N PRO A 124 5.28 6.95 11.42
CA PRO A 124 5.69 5.87 12.32
C PRO A 124 6.71 4.91 11.69
N GLN A 125 6.75 4.86 10.35
CA GLN A 125 7.68 4.05 9.57
C GLN A 125 8.96 4.82 9.18
N ARG A 126 9.10 6.09 9.61
CA ARG A 126 10.25 6.97 9.32
C ARG A 126 10.62 7.02 7.83
N LEU A 127 9.61 7.05 6.97
CA LEU A 127 9.82 7.07 5.53
C LEU A 127 10.46 8.41 5.11
N PRO A 128 11.42 8.40 4.16
CA PRO A 128 11.96 9.61 3.56
C PRO A 128 10.97 10.16 2.52
N ILE A 129 9.84 10.68 3.00
CA ILE A 129 8.69 11.10 2.19
C ILE A 129 9.08 12.13 1.12
N ARG A 130 9.94 13.09 1.45
CA ARG A 130 10.38 14.13 0.50
C ARG A 130 11.14 13.52 -0.68
N GLU A 131 12.08 12.64 -0.39
CA GLU A 131 12.83 11.89 -1.41
C GLU A 131 11.89 11.03 -2.26
N TYR A 132 10.90 10.37 -1.63
CA TYR A 132 9.92 9.57 -2.34
C TYR A 132 9.07 10.42 -3.27
N LEU A 133 8.52 11.55 -2.81
CA LEU A 133 7.73 12.46 -3.64
C LEU A 133 8.53 12.97 -4.84
N ASP A 134 9.83 13.25 -4.68
CA ASP A 134 10.70 13.66 -5.79
C ASP A 134 10.89 12.54 -6.82
N LYS A 135 11.20 11.31 -6.37
CA LYS A 135 11.33 10.14 -7.26
C LYS A 135 10.03 9.82 -7.98
N ILE A 136 8.91 9.93 -7.26
CA ILE A 136 7.58 9.68 -7.79
C ILE A 136 7.24 10.73 -8.86
N GLY A 137 7.51 12.01 -8.60
CA GLY A 137 7.30 13.08 -9.58
C GLY A 137 8.03 12.82 -10.90
N ARG A 138 9.29 12.37 -10.85
CA ARG A 138 10.05 11.95 -12.05
C ARG A 138 9.46 10.72 -12.72
N PHE A 139 9.07 9.71 -11.95
CA PHE A 139 8.46 8.48 -12.47
C PHE A 139 7.15 8.76 -13.22
N LEU A 140 6.39 9.75 -12.76
CA LEU A 140 5.12 10.17 -13.34
C LEU A 140 5.26 11.23 -14.44
N GLY A 141 6.46 11.77 -14.68
CA GLY A 141 6.69 12.86 -15.63
C GLY A 141 6.10 14.21 -15.20
N GLU A 142 5.93 14.42 -13.89
CA GLU A 142 5.53 15.71 -13.33
C GLU A 142 6.71 16.70 -13.22
N LYS A 143 7.94 16.16 -13.23
CA LYS A 143 9.22 16.88 -13.26
C LYS A 143 10.12 16.25 -14.33
#